data_AF-V9EMB6-F1
#
_entry.id   AF-V9EMB6-F1
#
_cell.length_a   1.000
_cell.length_b   1.000
_cell.length_c   1.000
_cell.angle_alpha   90.00
_cell.angle_beta   90.00
_cell.angle_gamma   90.00
#
_symmetry.space_group_name_H-M   'P 1'
#
loop_
_entity.id
_entity.type
_entity.pdbx_description
1 polymer ?
#
loop_
_entity_poly.entity_id
_entity_poly.type
_entity_poly.pdbx_seq_one_letter_code
_entity_poly.pdbx_strand_id
1 'polypeptide(L)'
;KRRQRSCKVCALLRSNPKKKSYATTFYCERCSVDSAKCWLCNKICHRFKGVFKTCFAIWHEDFECGQSIPVTLGKKVVLRRPGQVAGEQKKTRRELELHEADAEGEECETDE
;
A
#
# COMPACT_ATOMS: atom_id res chain seq x y z
N LYS A 1 10.49 -6.81 -9.54
CA LYS A 1 10.47 -6.73 -8.05
C LYS A 1 9.02 -6.64 -7.56
N ARG A 2 8.53 -7.57 -6.72
CA ARG A 2 7.11 -7.58 -6.28
C ARG A 2 6.79 -6.37 -5.39
N ARG A 3 5.69 -5.67 -5.67
CA ARG A 3 5.27 -4.47 -4.91
C ARG A 3 4.95 -4.86 -3.47
N GLN A 4 5.73 -4.34 -2.52
CA GLN A 4 5.51 -4.56 -1.08
C GLN A 4 4.28 -3.77 -0.58
N ARG A 5 3.64 -4.25 0.49
CA ARG A 5 2.57 -3.52 1.22
C ARG A 5 2.81 -3.54 2.71
N SER A 6 2.20 -2.60 3.41
CA SER A 6 2.27 -2.54 4.88
C SER A 6 1.52 -3.71 5.51
N CYS A 7 2.19 -4.41 6.42
CA CYS A 7 1.55 -5.39 7.30
C CYS A 7 0.50 -4.71 8.20
N LYS A 8 -0.70 -5.29 8.30
CA LYS A 8 -1.78 -4.74 9.13
C LYS A 8 -1.44 -4.72 10.61
N VAL A 9 -0.96 -5.84 11.14
CA VAL A 9 -0.59 -5.95 12.56
C VAL A 9 0.58 -5.03 12.90
N CYS A 10 1.64 -5.00 12.08
CA CYS A 10 2.75 -4.08 12.31
C CYS A 10 2.33 -2.60 12.21
N ALA A 11 1.30 -2.27 11.44
CA ALA A 11 0.78 -0.91 11.36
C ALA A 11 -0.03 -0.53 12.61
N LEU A 12 -0.74 -1.49 13.19
CA LEU A 12 -1.50 -1.33 14.44
C LEU A 12 -0.59 -1.24 15.66
N LEU A 13 0.30 -2.22 15.84
CA LEU A 13 1.15 -2.38 17.03
C LEU A 13 2.39 -1.47 17.02
N ARG A 14 2.47 -0.52 16.09
CA ARG A 14 3.62 0.38 16.00
C ARG A 14 3.58 1.44 17.09
N SER A 15 4.64 1.48 17.90
CA SER A 15 4.81 2.47 18.97
C SER A 15 5.00 3.90 18.45
N ASN A 16 5.72 4.11 17.34
CA ASN A 16 5.98 5.44 16.79
C ASN A 16 5.31 5.61 15.41
N PRO A 17 4.22 6.40 15.28
CA PRO A 17 3.48 6.58 14.03
C PRO A 17 4.29 7.16 12.87
N LYS A 18 5.42 7.85 13.14
CA LYS A 18 6.32 8.39 12.11
C LYS A 18 7.15 7.30 11.42
N LYS A 19 7.32 6.12 12.03
CA LYS A 19 8.06 5.00 11.42
C LYS A 19 7.18 4.20 10.46
N LYS A 20 7.71 3.80 9.31
CA LYS A 20 6.98 2.97 8.32
C LYS A 20 6.71 1.56 8.84
N SER A 21 5.57 0.97 8.45
CA SER A 21 5.24 -0.45 8.77
C SER A 21 6.26 -1.35 8.17
N TYR A 22 6.43 -2.51 8.80
CA TYR A 22 7.07 -3.59 8.08
C TYR A 22 6.29 -3.86 6.78
N ALA A 23 7.04 -3.92 5.69
CA ALA A 23 6.49 -4.13 4.36
C ALA A 23 6.62 -5.63 4.01
N THR A 24 5.61 -6.19 3.36
CA THR A 24 5.55 -7.61 3.04
C THR A 24 4.95 -7.85 1.66
N THR A 25 5.31 -9.00 1.08
CA THR A 25 4.71 -9.61 -0.10
C THR A 25 3.65 -10.65 0.25
N PHE A 26 3.55 -11.06 1.51
CA PHE A 26 2.64 -12.10 1.93
C PHE A 26 1.30 -11.51 2.35
N TYR A 27 0.23 -12.21 2.02
CA TYR A 27 -1.13 -11.86 2.40
C TYR A 27 -1.89 -13.12 2.80
N CYS A 28 -2.90 -12.96 3.65
CA CYS A 28 -3.79 -14.05 4.02
C CYS A 28 -4.94 -14.14 3.01
N GLU A 29 -5.03 -15.25 2.30
CA GLU A 29 -6.10 -15.49 1.32
C GLU A 29 -7.48 -15.52 1.97
N ARG A 30 -7.61 -16.18 3.13
CA ARG A 30 -8.89 -16.29 3.86
C ARG A 30 -9.43 -14.95 4.35
N CYS A 31 -8.55 -14.03 4.73
CA CYS A 31 -8.94 -12.68 5.20
C CYS A 31 -8.94 -11.63 4.09
N SER A 32 -8.61 -12.00 2.85
CA SER A 32 -8.70 -11.10 1.71
C SER A 32 -10.11 -11.14 1.15
N VAL A 33 -10.62 -9.99 0.70
CA VAL A 33 -11.96 -9.88 0.12
C VAL A 33 -11.81 -9.31 -1.28
N ASP A 34 -12.24 -10.05 -2.29
CA ASP A 34 -12.07 -9.73 -3.71
C ASP A 34 -10.60 -9.39 -4.04
N SER A 35 -10.38 -8.18 -4.57
CA SER A 35 -9.07 -7.62 -4.86
C SER A 35 -8.37 -7.04 -3.62
N ALA A 36 -9.10 -6.80 -2.52
CA ALA A 36 -8.59 -6.18 -1.30
C ALA A 36 -7.83 -7.20 -0.44
N LYS A 37 -6.51 -7.25 -0.65
CA LYS A 37 -5.62 -8.20 0.02
C LYS A 37 -5.31 -7.82 1.48
N CYS A 38 -5.40 -8.80 2.38
CA CYS A 38 -5.00 -8.68 3.79
C CYS A 38 -3.50 -9.00 3.96
N TRP A 39 -2.66 -7.97 3.92
CA TRP A 39 -1.20 -8.12 4.01
C TRP A 39 -0.74 -8.35 5.45
N LEU A 40 -0.11 -9.51 5.68
CA LEU A 40 0.40 -9.94 6.97
C LEU A 40 1.82 -10.48 6.77
N CYS A 41 2.78 -9.99 7.56
CA CYS A 41 4.13 -10.52 7.51
C CYS A 41 4.27 -11.77 8.38
N ASN A 42 5.17 -12.68 8.00
CA ASN A 42 5.45 -13.88 8.79
C ASN A 42 6.57 -13.67 9.83
N LYS A 43 6.96 -12.42 10.09
CA LYS A 43 8.04 -12.10 11.03
C LYS A 43 7.51 -12.28 12.46
N ILE A 44 8.13 -13.15 13.24
CA ILE A 44 7.96 -13.21 14.70
C ILE A 44 8.54 -11.91 15.26
N CYS A 45 7.69 -10.99 15.74
CA CYS A 45 8.18 -9.65 16.06
C CYS A 45 7.37 -8.87 17.10
N HIS A 46 6.30 -9.43 17.66
CA HIS A 46 5.47 -8.72 18.61
C HIS A 46 5.19 -9.58 19.84
N ARG A 47 5.50 -9.02 21.01
CA ARG A 47 5.04 -9.54 22.30
C ARG A 47 3.62 -9.02 22.49
N PHE A 48 2.64 -9.89 22.28
CA PHE A 48 1.22 -9.59 22.43
C PHE A 48 0.65 -10.45 23.56
N LYS A 49 -0.02 -9.83 24.54
CA LYS A 49 -0.46 -10.50 25.78
C LYS A 49 0.66 -11.29 26.49
N GLY A 50 1.90 -10.78 26.45
CA GLY A 50 3.06 -11.41 27.10
C GLY A 50 3.74 -12.52 26.30
N VAL A 51 3.18 -12.99 25.19
CA VAL A 51 3.73 -14.07 24.36
C VAL A 51 4.25 -13.52 23.03
N PHE A 52 5.35 -14.09 22.52
CA PHE A 52 5.83 -13.80 21.17
C PHE A 52 4.97 -14.51 20.15
N LYS A 53 4.34 -13.74 19.26
CA LYS A 53 3.52 -14.27 18.17
C LYS A 53 3.93 -13.64 16.84
N THR A 54 3.66 -14.36 15.74
CA THR A 54 3.76 -13.79 14.39
C THR A 54 2.60 -12.80 14.17
N CYS A 55 2.75 -11.90 13.20
CA CYS A 55 1.62 -11.06 12.80
C CYS A 55 0.45 -11.88 12.24
N PHE A 56 0.72 -13.07 11.68
CA PHE A 56 -0.32 -13.99 11.24
C PHE A 56 -1.12 -14.52 12.44
N ALA A 57 -0.44 -15.05 13.46
CA ALA A 57 -1.07 -15.55 14.67
C ALA A 57 -1.88 -14.47 15.40
N ILE A 58 -1.30 -13.28 15.61
CA ILE A 58 -2.02 -12.15 16.25
C ILE A 58 -3.28 -11.78 15.46
N TRP A 59 -3.20 -11.73 14.12
CA TRP A 59 -4.36 -11.38 13.30
C TRP A 59 -5.51 -12.38 13.44
N HIS A 60 -5.20 -13.67 13.48
CA HIS A 60 -6.21 -14.73 13.50
C HIS A 60 -6.70 -15.06 14.91
N GLU A 61 -5.80 -15.21 15.87
CA GLU A 61 -6.11 -15.66 17.24
C GLU A 61 -6.58 -14.51 18.13
N ASP A 62 -5.96 -13.32 18.00
CA ASP A 62 -6.17 -12.23 18.94
C ASP A 62 -7.09 -11.13 18.42
N PHE A 63 -7.13 -10.91 17.10
CA PHE A 63 -8.00 -9.93 16.45
C PHE A 63 -9.17 -10.57 15.70
N GLU A 64 -9.33 -11.90 15.78
CA GLU A 64 -10.43 -12.65 15.15
C GLU A 64 -10.61 -12.29 13.66
N CYS A 65 -9.52 -12.43 12.91
CA CYS A 65 -9.47 -12.06 11.49
C CYS A 65 -9.76 -10.57 11.20
N GLY A 66 -9.61 -9.70 12.20
CA GLY A 66 -9.85 -8.26 12.10
C GLY A 66 -11.20 -7.80 12.66
N GLN A 67 -12.01 -8.70 13.21
CA GLN A 67 -13.32 -8.39 13.80
C GLN A 67 -13.20 -7.80 15.22
N SER A 68 -12.25 -8.29 16.01
CA SER A 68 -12.10 -7.95 17.43
C SER A 68 -10.81 -7.17 17.73
N ILE A 69 -10.51 -6.17 16.90
CA ILE A 69 -9.33 -5.31 17.10
C ILE A 69 -9.53 -4.42 18.34
N PRO A 70 -8.63 -4.46 19.33
CA PRO A 70 -8.76 -3.64 20.53
C PRO A 70 -8.82 -2.14 20.23
N VAL A 71 -9.84 -1.47 20.77
CA VAL A 71 -10.03 -0.01 20.62
C VAL A 71 -8.86 0.81 21.17
N THR A 72 -8.10 0.25 22.11
CA THR A 72 -6.89 0.85 22.68
C THR A 72 -5.78 1.07 21.65
N LEU A 73 -5.81 0.35 20.52
CA LEU A 73 -4.88 0.57 19.40
C LEU A 73 -5.25 1.80 18.56
N GLY A 74 -6.44 2.37 18.78
CA GLY A 74 -6.89 3.66 18.23
C GLY A 74 -7.06 3.71 16.71
N LYS A 75 -6.84 2.61 16.00
CA LYS A 75 -6.80 2.57 14.53
C LYS A 75 -7.67 1.44 14.00
N LYS A 76 -8.67 1.79 13.18
CA LYS A 76 -9.43 0.80 12.40
C LYS A 76 -8.57 0.29 11.25
N VAL A 77 -8.64 -1.01 10.98
CA VAL A 77 -7.99 -1.60 9.80
C VAL A 77 -8.94 -1.53 8.62
N VAL A 78 -8.48 -0.91 7.54
CA VAL A 78 -9.21 -0.89 6.26
C VAL A 78 -8.44 -1.73 5.24
N LEU A 79 -9.09 -2.75 4.67
CA LEU A 79 -8.58 -3.45 3.50
C LEU A 79 -8.75 -2.53 2.29
N ARG A 80 -7.63 -2.07 1.70
CA ARG A 80 -7.68 -1.20 0.53
C ARG A 80 -7.68 -2.07 -0.72
N ARG A 81 -8.62 -1.81 -1.64
CA ARG A 81 -8.58 -2.37 -2.99
C ARG A 81 -7.28 -1.92 -3.69
N PRO A 82 -6.72 -2.74 -4.60
CA PRO A 82 -5.65 -2.29 -5.48
C PRO A 82 -6.18 -1.07 -6.25
N GLY A 83 -5.32 -0.10 -6.53
CA GLY A 83 -5.70 0.97 -7.47
C GLY A 83 -6.15 0.32 -8.79
N GLN A 84 -7.11 0.96 -9.46
CA GLN A 84 -7.44 0.60 -10.84
C GLN A 84 -6.15 0.59 -11.67
N VAL A 85 -6.12 -0.20 -12.74
CA VAL A 85 -5.06 -0.07 -13.76
C VAL A 85 -4.97 1.42 -14.06
N ALA A 86 -3.79 2.01 -13.92
CA ALA A 86 -3.63 3.42 -14.22
C ALA A 86 -4.09 3.60 -15.66
N GLY A 87 -5.22 4.29 -15.86
CA GLY A 87 -5.58 4.78 -17.18
C GLY A 87 -4.45 5.65 -17.68
N GLU A 88 -4.42 5.89 -18.99
CA GLU A 88 -3.41 6.72 -19.64
C GLU A 88 -3.15 7.97 -18.80
N GLN A 89 -1.91 8.12 -18.35
CA GLN A 89 -1.53 9.23 -17.49
C GLN A 89 -1.82 10.50 -18.29
N LYS A 90 -2.72 11.36 -17.80
CA LYS A 90 -2.93 12.66 -18.43
C LYS A 90 -1.57 13.37 -18.45
N LYS A 91 -1.13 13.77 -19.65
CA LYS A 91 0.12 14.51 -19.83
C LYS A 91 0.19 15.62 -18.79
N THR A 92 1.32 15.67 -18.10
CA THR A 92 1.52 16.76 -17.14
C THR A 92 1.60 18.09 -17.90
N ARG A 93 1.27 19.21 -17.27
CA ARG A 93 1.40 20.54 -17.90
C ARG A 93 2.76 20.75 -18.57
N ARG A 94 3.83 20.30 -17.92
CA ARG A 94 5.21 20.36 -18.44
C ARG A 94 5.41 19.51 -19.70
N GLU A 95 4.70 18.40 -19.81
CA GLU A 95 4.75 17.49 -20.96
C GLU A 95 3.92 18.02 -22.14
N LEU A 96 2.95 18.90 -21.88
CA LEU A 96 2.23 19.65 -22.91
C LEU A 96 3.10 20.79 -23.45
N GLU A 97 3.70 21.60 -22.56
CA GLU A 97 4.57 22.74 -22.92
C GLU A 97 5.79 22.31 -23.77
N LEU A 98 6.33 21.10 -23.56
CA LEU A 98 7.45 20.59 -24.38
C LEU A 98 7.03 20.15 -25.79
N HIS A 99 5.76 19.76 -26.01
CA HIS A 99 5.27 19.34 -27.32
C HIS A 99 4.83 20.54 -28.19
N GLU A 100 4.44 21.64 -27.56
CA GLU A 100 4.17 22.91 -28.26
C GLU A 100 5.46 23.47 -28.86
N ALA A 101 6.60 23.37 -28.15
CA ALA A 101 7.90 23.85 -28.63
C ALA A 101 8.49 23.04 -29.82
N ASP A 102 8.09 21.77 -30.00
CA ASP A 102 8.50 20.93 -31.14
C ASP A 102 7.61 21.14 -32.39
N ALA A 103 6.43 21.75 -32.25
CA ALA A 103 5.49 21.99 -33.36
C ALA A 103 5.67 23.38 -34.00
N GLU A 104 6.38 24.30 -33.34
CA GLU A 104 6.64 25.67 -33.82
C GLU A 104 7.94 25.79 -34.64
N GLY A 105 8.43 24.67 -35.19
CA GLY A 105 9.72 24.58 -35.91
C GLY A 105 9.64 24.30 -37.41
N GLU A 106 8.46 24.33 -38.06
CA GLU A 106 8.35 24.05 -39.50
C GLU A 106 7.47 25.07 -40.24
N GLU A 107 8.01 26.26 -40.50
CA GLU A 107 7.76 27.16 -41.65
C GLU A 107 8.78 28.32 -41.56
N CYS A 108 9.49 28.86 -42.55
CA CYS A 108 9.55 28.81 -44.01
C CYS A 108 10.98 29.20 -44.43
N GLU A 109 11.52 28.63 -45.52
CA GLU A 109 12.38 29.40 -46.42
C GLU A 109 12.15 28.97 -47.87
N THR A 110 11.34 29.77 -48.57
CA THR A 110 11.25 29.90 -50.04
C THR A 110 12.03 31.15 -50.47
N ASP A 111 12.49 31.12 -51.73
CA ASP A 111 13.32 32.08 -52.53
C ASP A 111 14.84 31.81 -52.45
N GLU A 112 15.61 31.62 -53.54
CA GLU A 112 15.50 31.99 -54.97
C GLU A 112 15.76 30.81 -55.94
#